data_AF-A0A392QZR9-F1
#
_entry.id   AF-A0A392QZR9-F1
#
_cell.length_a   1.000
_cell.length_b   1.000
_cell.length_c   1.000
_cell.angle_alpha   90.00
_cell.angle_beta   90.00
_cell.angle_gamma   90.00
#
_symmetry.space_group_name_H-M   'P 1'
#
loop_
_entity.id
_entity.type
_entity.pdbx_description
1 polymer ?
#
loop_
_entity_poly.entity_id
_entity_poly.type
_entity_poly.pdbx_seq_one_letter_code
_entity_poly.pdbx_strand_id
1 'polypeptide(L)'
;EWKAVRIAASNPGPKSQETAARTWRKPMTGRVKCNIDASFPPSSDIVGFGICTRDEHGAFILAKTEWFTPKSEVHIGEALGLLSAL
;
A
#
# COMPACT_ATOMS: atom_id res chain seq x y z
N GLU A 1 6.09 -12.59 -4.57
CA GLU A 1 5.38 -11.37 -4.09
C GLU A 1 6.24 -10.52 -3.12
N TRP A 2 6.15 -10.59 -1.78
CA TRP A 2 6.86 -9.64 -0.87
C TRP A 2 8.40 -9.71 -0.88
N LYS A 3 8.98 -10.90 -1.15
CA LYS A 3 10.44 -11.07 -1.22
C LYS A 3 11.05 -10.27 -2.38
N ALA A 4 10.37 -10.19 -3.51
CA ALA A 4 10.84 -9.47 -4.70
C ALA A 4 10.90 -7.96 -4.45
N VAL A 5 9.90 -7.41 -3.75
CA VAL A 5 9.84 -5.99 -3.38
C VAL A 5 11.01 -5.59 -2.47
N ARG A 6 11.37 -6.45 -1.50
CA ARG A 6 12.54 -6.22 -0.64
C ARG A 6 13.86 -6.25 -1.41
N ILE A 7 13.99 -7.16 -2.38
CA ILE A 7 15.19 -7.28 -3.20
C ILE A 7 15.35 -6.02 -4.08
N ALA A 8 14.27 -5.56 -4.73
CA ALA A 8 14.27 -4.36 -5.55
C ALA A 8 14.60 -3.09 -4.75
N ALA A 9 14.14 -2.99 -3.50
CA ALA A 9 14.47 -1.87 -2.61
C ALA A 9 15.95 -1.83 -2.18
N SER A 10 16.68 -2.96 -2.26
CA SER A 10 18.09 -3.05 -1.84
C SER A 10 19.11 -2.67 -2.91
N ASN A 11 18.72 -2.57 -4.19
CA ASN A 11 19.60 -2.24 -5.32
C ASN A 11 19.12 -0.99 -6.06
N PRO A 12 19.57 0.22 -5.67
CA PRO A 12 19.25 1.43 -6.40
C PRO A 12 20.11 1.49 -7.69
N GLY A 13 19.50 1.23 -8.84
CA GLY A 13 20.12 1.50 -10.14
C GLY A 13 20.21 3.01 -10.43
N PRO A 14 21.10 3.46 -11.34
CA PRO A 14 21.29 4.87 -11.61
C PRO A 14 20.24 5.37 -12.62
N LYS A 15 19.14 5.94 -12.13
CA LYS A 15 18.28 6.84 -12.91
C LYS A 15 17.81 7.99 -12.03
N SER A 16 18.42 9.16 -12.23
CA SER A 16 17.95 10.44 -11.73
C SER A 16 16.62 10.81 -12.39
N GLN A 17 15.53 10.27 -11.87
CA GLN A 17 14.30 11.05 -11.77
C GLN A 17 14.29 11.61 -10.36
N GLU A 18 14.03 12.91 -10.23
CA GLU A 18 13.72 13.58 -8.96
C GLU A 18 12.41 13.00 -8.42
N THR A 19 12.50 11.75 -7.96
CA THR A 19 11.53 11.15 -7.07
C THR A 19 11.79 11.84 -5.76
N ALA A 20 11.00 12.89 -5.46
CA ALA A 20 10.86 13.38 -4.10
C ALA A 20 10.81 12.13 -3.23
N ALA A 21 11.88 11.89 -2.45
CA ALA A 21 12.14 10.58 -1.91
C ALA A 21 10.85 10.10 -1.23
N ARG A 22 10.17 9.10 -1.82
CA ARG A 22 8.95 8.49 -1.29
C ARG A 22 9.33 7.63 -0.08
N THR A 23 10.18 8.17 0.78
CA THR A 23 10.57 7.58 2.03
C THR A 23 9.44 7.79 3.02
N TRP A 24 9.28 6.82 3.90
CA TRP A 24 8.34 6.96 5.00
C TRP A 24 8.69 8.23 5.79
N ARG A 25 7.70 9.12 5.95
CA ARG A 25 7.76 10.24 6.88
C ARG A 25 6.81 10.00 8.03
N LYS A 26 7.26 10.39 9.23
CA LYS A 26 6.46 10.40 10.45
C LYS A 26 5.27 11.35 10.25
N PRO A 27 4.03 10.96 10.61
CA PRO A 27 2.90 11.88 10.63
C PRO A 27 3.11 13.04 11.60
N MET A 28 2.40 14.15 11.37
CA MET A 28 2.31 15.22 12.37
C MET A 28 1.59 14.71 13.62
N THR A 29 1.88 15.33 14.77
CA THR A 29 1.16 15.01 16.00
C THR A 29 -0.35 15.20 15.85
N GLY A 30 -1.13 14.27 16.38
CA GLY A 30 -2.57 14.15 16.22
C GLY A 30 -3.02 13.52 14.90
N ARG A 31 -2.10 13.04 14.05
CA ARG A 31 -2.44 12.38 12.77
C ARG A 31 -2.03 10.92 12.74
N VAL A 32 -2.78 10.15 11.98
CA VAL A 32 -2.49 8.75 11.67
C VAL A 32 -1.88 8.60 10.29
N LYS A 33 -1.15 7.51 10.08
CA LYS A 33 -0.73 7.03 8.76
C LYS A 33 -1.55 5.81 8.38
N CYS A 34 -2.19 5.86 7.23
CA CYS A 34 -2.84 4.70 6.63
C CYS A 34 -1.99 4.20 5.45
N ASN A 35 -1.58 2.94 5.49
CA ASN A 35 -0.94 2.23 4.40
C ASN A 35 -1.99 1.33 3.73
N ILE A 36 -2.16 1.47 2.42
CA ILE A 36 -3.09 0.66 1.63
C ILE A 36 -2.28 -0.02 0.53
N ASP A 37 -2.59 -1.29 0.27
CA ASP A 37 -2.05 -2.06 -0.84
C ASP A 37 -3.14 -2.93 -1.47
N ALA A 38 -3.02 -3.19 -2.77
CA ALA A 38 -3.96 -4.01 -3.52
C ALA A 38 -3.24 -5.21 -4.16
N SER A 39 -3.88 -6.37 -4.15
CA SER A 39 -3.36 -7.62 -4.68
C SER A 39 -4.29 -8.17 -5.76
N PHE A 40 -3.69 -8.70 -6.83
CA PHE A 40 -4.38 -9.12 -8.04
C PHE A 40 -3.99 -10.56 -8.41
N PRO A 41 -4.53 -11.59 -7.71
CA PRO A 41 -4.15 -12.97 -7.97
C PRO A 41 -4.37 -13.35 -9.45
N PRO A 42 -3.41 -14.00 -10.12
CA PRO A 42 -3.48 -14.24 -11.56
C PRO A 42 -4.61 -15.20 -11.96
N SER A 43 -4.99 -16.12 -11.08
CA SER A 43 -5.99 -17.17 -11.32
C SER A 43 -7.30 -16.95 -10.54
N SER A 44 -7.63 -15.71 -10.21
CA SER A 44 -8.85 -15.36 -9.45
C SER A 44 -9.48 -14.09 -10.01
N ASP A 45 -10.81 -14.00 -9.96
CA ASP A 45 -11.58 -12.82 -10.35
C ASP A 45 -11.80 -11.86 -9.16
N ILE A 46 -10.80 -11.76 -8.28
CA ILE A 46 -10.87 -10.94 -7.08
C ILE A 46 -9.75 -9.91 -7.07
N VAL A 47 -10.01 -8.79 -6.42
CA VAL A 47 -8.98 -7.87 -5.91
C VAL A 47 -8.98 -7.96 -4.40
N GLY A 48 -7.81 -8.19 -3.79
CA GLY A 48 -7.66 -8.16 -2.35
C GLY A 48 -7.07 -6.84 -1.88
N PHE A 49 -7.59 -6.25 -0.83
CA PHE A 49 -7.08 -5.01 -0.22
C PHE A 49 -6.47 -5.31 1.15
N GLY A 50 -5.32 -4.71 1.42
CA GLY A 50 -4.69 -4.68 2.73
C GLY A 50 -4.56 -3.26 3.23
N ILE A 51 -5.11 -2.96 4.41
CA ILE A 51 -5.09 -1.63 5.03
C ILE A 51 -4.45 -1.74 6.41
N CYS A 52 -3.52 -0.84 6.73
CA CYS A 52 -2.88 -0.75 8.04
C CYS A 52 -2.77 0.70 8.49
N THR A 53 -3.38 1.02 9.63
CA THR A 53 -3.36 2.33 10.26
C THR A 53 -2.40 2.33 11.44
N ARG A 54 -1.56 3.35 11.52
CA ARG A 54 -0.58 3.58 12.58
C ARG A 54 -0.70 4.99 13.13
N ASP A 55 -0.39 5.16 14.40
CA ASP A 55 -0.39 6.49 15.04
C ASP A 55 0.82 7.34 14.59
N GLU A 56 0.95 8.53 15.17
CA GLU A 56 2.06 9.43 14.91
C GLU A 56 3.42 8.84 15.29
N HIS A 57 3.49 7.90 16.25
CA HIS A 57 4.70 7.20 16.65
C HIS A 57 5.02 5.99 15.78
N GLY A 58 4.14 5.67 14.81
CA GLY A 58 4.23 4.47 13.99
C GLY A 58 3.74 3.20 14.69
N ALA A 59 3.14 3.32 15.87
CA ALA A 59 2.53 2.22 16.59
C ALA A 59 1.28 1.77 15.86
N PHE A 60 1.04 0.46 15.86
CA PHE A 60 -0.12 -0.14 15.23
C PHE A 60 -1.42 0.31 15.93
N ILE A 61 -2.40 0.75 15.14
CA ILE A 61 -3.76 1.03 15.63
C ILE A 61 -4.71 -0.08 15.16
N LEU A 62 -4.78 -0.29 13.83
CA LEU A 62 -5.74 -1.18 13.20
C LEU A 62 -5.20 -1.72 11.87
N ALA A 63 -5.65 -2.91 11.48
CA ALA A 63 -5.55 -3.41 10.12
C ALA A 63 -6.89 -3.97 9.66
N LYS A 64 -7.12 -3.90 8.35
CA LYS A 64 -8.32 -4.39 7.69
C LYS A 64 -7.92 -5.07 6.39
N THR A 65 -8.60 -6.15 6.06
CA THR A 65 -8.47 -6.85 4.77
C THR A 65 -9.83 -7.04 4.17
N GLU A 66 -9.97 -6.74 2.88
CA GLU A 66 -11.22 -6.89 2.14
C GLU A 66 -10.98 -7.47 0.75
N TRP A 67 -12.05 -7.92 0.12
CA TRP A 67 -12.03 -8.47 -1.23
C TRP A 67 -13.13 -7.85 -2.06
N PHE A 68 -12.88 -7.69 -3.36
CA PHE A 68 -13.85 -7.19 -4.33
C PHE A 68 -13.87 -8.06 -5.58
N THR A 69 -15.04 -8.20 -6.19
CA THR A 69 -15.29 -8.94 -7.45
C THR A 69 -16.23 -8.10 -8.32
N PRO A 70 -16.02 -8.04 -9.65
CA PRO A 70 -14.98 -8.74 -10.41
C PRO A 70 -13.60 -8.09 -10.25
N LYS A 71 -12.56 -8.77 -10.75
CA LYS A 71 -11.21 -8.22 -10.81
C LYS A 71 -11.21 -6.93 -11.62
N SER A 72 -10.55 -5.90 -11.11
CA SER A 72 -10.41 -4.60 -11.78
C SER A 72 -8.97 -4.35 -12.23
N GLU A 73 -8.77 -3.31 -13.02
CA GLU A 73 -7.43 -2.81 -13.34
C GLU A 73 -6.71 -2.34 -12.08
N VAL A 74 -5.37 -2.39 -12.11
CA VAL A 74 -4.53 -2.10 -10.92
C VAL A 74 -4.88 -0.77 -10.27
N HIS A 75 -4.96 0.29 -11.07
CA HIS A 75 -5.25 1.64 -10.57
C HIS A 75 -6.67 1.77 -9.99
N ILE A 76 -7.65 1.01 -10.51
CA ILE A 76 -9.01 0.96 -9.97
C ILE A 76 -9.01 0.22 -8.64
N GLY A 77 -8.33 -0.92 -8.56
CA GLY A 77 -8.21 -1.69 -7.32
C GLY A 77 -7.51 -0.91 -6.21
N GLU A 78 -6.46 -0.15 -6.52
CA GLU A 78 -5.81 0.76 -5.56
C GLU A 78 -6.78 1.85 -5.06
N ALA A 79 -7.57 2.46 -5.95
CA ALA A 79 -8.56 3.47 -5.59
C ALA A 79 -9.70 2.89 -4.73
N LEU A 80 -10.15 1.67 -5.01
CA LEU A 80 -11.12 0.94 -4.19
C LEU A 80 -10.55 0.61 -2.80
N GLY A 81 -9.28 0.21 -2.72
CA GLY A 81 -8.59 0.00 -1.45
C GLY A 81 -8.51 1.29 -0.62
N LEU A 82 -8.26 2.44 -1.26
CA LEU A 82 -8.30 3.74 -0.60
C LEU A 82 -9.71 4.08 -0.11
N LEU A 83 -10.74 3.84 -0.93
CA LEU A 83 -12.13 4.05 -0.54
C LEU A 83 -12.52 3.18 0.66
N SER A 84 -12.07 1.92 0.71
CA SER A 84 -12.33 1.00 1.84
C SER A 84 -11.65 1.44 3.16
N ALA A 85 -10.65 2.32 3.08
CA ALA A 85 -9.94 2.87 4.23
C ALA A 85 -10.57 4.15 4.81
N LEU A 86 -11.55 4.75 4.10
CA LEU A 86 -12.32 5.92 4.55
C LEU A 86 -13.56 5.48 5.34
#